data_AF-A0A444HAV3-F1
#
_entry.id   AF-A0A444HAV3-F1
#
_cell.length_a   1.000
_cell.length_b   1.000
_cell.length_c   1.000
_cell.angle_alpha   90.00
_cell.angle_beta   90.00
_cell.angle_gamma   90.00
#
_symmetry.space_group_name_H-M   'P 1'
#
loop_
_entity.id
_entity.type
_entity.pdbx_description
1 polymer ?
#
loop_
_entity_poly.entity_id
_entity_poly.type
_entity_poly.pdbx_seq_one_letter_code
_entity_poly.pdbx_strand_id
1 'polypeptide(L)'
;MNDFKLDSEPRIKPGFKAPDAYFESFADRVMLSLPLKEVKVVPLYRRRPVWVTSVAAVFILSLSLIFTRKDTVVQMPDNAAIENYLLYQANVSSYDLSQNLSKKEISDMDKSFVADEISDEAIEEYLAGENVSIYE
;
A
#
# COMPACT_ATOMS: atom_id res chain seq x y z
N MET A 1 -10.47 -31.23 -104.06
CA MET A 1 -10.72 -30.20 -103.03
C MET A 1 -9.78 -29.05 -103.34
N ASN A 2 -10.29 -27.84 -103.53
CA ASN A 2 -9.45 -26.69 -103.88
C ASN A 2 -8.72 -26.18 -102.62
N ASP A 3 -7.44 -25.83 -102.77
CA ASP A 3 -6.61 -25.27 -101.69
C ASP A 3 -7.16 -23.91 -101.24
N PHE A 4 -7.64 -23.84 -100.00
CA PHE A 4 -8.05 -22.58 -99.37
C PHE A 4 -6.80 -21.81 -98.95
N LYS A 5 -6.45 -20.75 -99.67
CA LYS A 5 -5.29 -19.90 -99.38
C LYS A 5 -5.71 -18.68 -98.57
N LEU A 6 -5.38 -18.68 -97.28
CA LEU A 6 -5.76 -17.64 -96.31
C LEU A 6 -5.24 -16.24 -96.64
N ASP A 7 -4.15 -16.14 -97.41
CA ASP A 7 -3.46 -14.87 -97.66
C ASP A 7 -3.98 -14.10 -98.89
N SER A 8 -4.82 -14.74 -99.71
CA SER A 8 -5.37 -14.16 -100.95
C SER A 8 -6.77 -13.56 -100.81
N GLU A 9 -7.43 -13.74 -99.66
CA GLU A 9 -8.76 -13.17 -99.40
C GLU A 9 -8.66 -11.91 -98.51
N PRO A 10 -9.52 -10.90 -98.74
CA PRO A 10 -9.53 -9.68 -97.93
C PRO A 10 -9.87 -10.03 -96.47
N ARG A 11 -8.89 -9.87 -95.57
CA ARG A 11 -9.06 -10.11 -94.13
C ARG A 11 -10.23 -9.26 -93.60
N ILE A 12 -11.22 -9.92 -93.02
CA ILE A 12 -12.36 -9.27 -92.37
C ILE A 12 -11.80 -8.38 -91.25
N LYS A 13 -12.15 -7.10 -91.25
CA LYS A 13 -11.73 -6.19 -90.18
C LYS A 13 -12.30 -6.71 -88.85
N PRO A 14 -11.52 -6.79 -87.76
CA PRO A 14 -12.05 -7.18 -86.47
C PRO A 14 -13.15 -6.19 -86.08
N GLY A 15 -14.36 -6.71 -85.85
CA GLY A 15 -15.54 -5.89 -85.52
C GLY A 15 -15.46 -5.25 -84.13
N PHE A 16 -14.55 -5.73 -83.28
CA PHE A 16 -14.27 -5.19 -81.97
C PHE A 16 -12.81 -4.72 -81.91
N LYS A 17 -12.62 -3.40 -81.91
CA LYS A 17 -11.36 -2.78 -81.52
C LYS A 17 -11.59 -2.05 -80.20
N ALA A 18 -10.61 -2.16 -79.30
CA ALA A 18 -10.61 -1.33 -78.11
C ALA A 18 -10.56 0.16 -78.54
N PRO A 19 -11.30 1.05 -77.87
CA PRO A 19 -11.18 2.49 -78.09
C PRO A 19 -9.74 2.97 -77.90
N ASP A 20 -9.39 4.05 -78.59
CA ASP A 20 -8.11 4.71 -78.42
C ASP A 20 -7.89 5.07 -76.94
N ALA A 21 -6.69 4.84 -76.42
CA ALA A 21 -6.30 5.05 -75.02
C ALA A 21 -7.09 4.29 -73.94
N TYR A 22 -7.89 3.26 -74.31
CA TYR A 22 -8.68 2.47 -73.33
C TYR A 22 -7.82 1.91 -72.17
N PHE A 23 -6.62 1.43 -72.48
CA PHE A 23 -5.71 0.83 -71.53
C PHE A 23 -4.84 1.82 -70.76
N GLU A 24 -4.75 3.09 -71.19
CA GLU A 24 -3.91 4.09 -70.53
C GLU A 24 -4.38 4.40 -69.10
N SER A 25 -5.70 4.42 -68.88
CA SER A 25 -6.33 4.70 -67.57
C SER A 25 -6.95 3.46 -66.91
N PHE A 26 -6.74 2.27 -67.47
CA PHE A 26 -7.33 1.04 -66.94
C PHE A 26 -6.82 0.71 -65.54
N ALA A 27 -5.51 0.84 -65.31
CA ALA A 27 -4.89 0.59 -64.02
C ALA A 27 -5.47 1.49 -62.92
N ASP A 28 -5.64 2.78 -63.20
CA ASP A 28 -6.20 3.75 -62.25
C ASP A 28 -7.65 3.40 -61.87
N ARG A 29 -8.47 3.03 -62.87
CA ARG A 29 -9.86 2.60 -62.64
C ARG A 29 -9.94 1.37 -61.74
N VAL A 30 -9.06 0.39 -61.95
CA VAL A 30 -9.00 -0.81 -61.10
C VAL A 30 -8.57 -0.44 -59.69
N MET A 31 -7.59 0.44 -59.52
CA MET A 31 -7.08 0.85 -58.21
C MET A 31 -8.13 1.62 -57.40
N LEU A 32 -8.93 2.47 -58.05
CA LEU A 32 -10.07 3.18 -57.45
C LEU A 32 -11.24 2.26 -57.08
N SER A 33 -11.37 1.12 -57.76
CA SER A 33 -12.45 0.15 -57.51
C SER A 33 -12.16 -0.81 -56.35
N LEU A 34 -10.95 -0.77 -55.81
CA LEU A 34 -10.58 -1.57 -54.64
C LEU A 34 -11.18 -0.94 -53.37
N PRO A 35 -11.81 -1.73 -52.49
CA PRO A 35 -12.33 -1.21 -51.23
C PRO A 35 -11.17 -0.70 -50.37
N LEU A 36 -11.19 0.59 -50.03
CA LEU A 36 -10.28 1.18 -49.06
C LEU A 36 -10.55 0.52 -47.71
N LYS A 37 -9.71 -0.44 -47.34
CA LYS A 37 -9.76 -1.07 -46.03
C LYS A 37 -9.31 -0.05 -44.99
N GLU A 38 -10.27 0.62 -44.37
CA GLU A 38 -10.01 1.44 -43.19
C GLU A 38 -9.51 0.52 -42.06
N VAL A 39 -8.20 0.53 -41.84
CA VAL A 39 -7.61 -0.17 -40.71
C VAL A 39 -8.04 0.58 -39.45
N LYS A 40 -8.78 -0.09 -38.57
CA LYS A 40 -9.19 0.45 -37.28
C LYS A 40 -7.94 0.74 -36.43
N VAL A 41 -7.42 1.95 -36.53
CA VAL A 41 -6.30 2.41 -35.71
C VAL A 41 -6.84 2.93 -34.38
N VAL A 42 -6.31 2.42 -33.27
CA VAL A 42 -6.57 3.00 -31.95
C VAL A 42 -5.53 4.08 -31.72
N PRO A 43 -5.91 5.37 -31.56
CA PRO A 43 -4.97 6.44 -31.33
C PRO A 43 -4.21 6.23 -30.01
N LEU A 44 -2.89 6.12 -30.08
CA LEU A 44 -2.03 5.89 -28.91
C LEU A 44 -2.09 7.06 -27.92
N TYR A 45 -2.29 8.29 -28.42
CA TYR A 45 -2.45 9.51 -27.61
C TYR A 45 -3.73 9.54 -26.76
N ARG A 46 -4.72 8.70 -27.07
CA ARG A 46 -6.00 8.63 -26.34
C ARG A 46 -5.98 7.58 -25.23
N ARG A 47 -4.85 6.89 -25.02
CA ARG A 47 -4.70 5.99 -23.88
C ARG A 47 -4.73 6.81 -22.59
N ARG A 48 -5.55 6.37 -21.63
CA ARG A 48 -5.55 6.98 -20.30
C ARG A 48 -4.12 6.89 -19.73
N PRO A 49 -3.60 7.98 -19.15
CA PRO A 49 -2.24 7.98 -18.65
C PRO A 49 -2.11 6.94 -17.53
N VAL A 50 -1.14 6.03 -17.68
CA VAL A 50 -0.81 4.97 -16.70
C VAL A 50 -0.45 5.56 -15.32
N TRP A 51 -0.16 6.86 -15.28
CA TRP A 51 0.05 7.60 -14.04
C TRP A 51 -1.23 7.69 -13.20
N VAL A 52 -2.41 7.79 -13.80
CA VAL A 52 -3.68 7.81 -13.04
C VAL A 52 -3.93 6.48 -12.36
N THR A 53 -3.63 5.36 -13.03
CA THR A 53 -3.72 4.02 -12.42
C THR A 53 -2.65 3.81 -11.35
N SER A 54 -1.46 4.37 -11.53
CA SER A 54 -0.38 4.29 -10.54
C SER A 54 -0.73 5.08 -9.28
N VAL A 55 -1.27 6.29 -9.43
CA VAL A 55 -1.73 7.12 -8.31
C VAL A 55 -2.88 6.41 -7.57
N ALA A 56 -3.85 5.85 -8.28
CA ALA A 56 -4.95 5.10 -7.66
C ALA A 56 -4.45 3.88 -6.87
N ALA A 57 -3.51 3.11 -7.42
CA ALA A 57 -2.94 1.95 -6.74
C ALA A 57 -2.19 2.34 -5.45
N VAL A 58 -1.38 3.40 -5.50
CA VAL A 58 -0.70 3.94 -4.30
C VAL A 58 -1.71 4.40 -3.26
N PHE A 59 -2.82 5.03 -3.68
CA PHE A 59 -3.88 5.48 -2.79
C PHE A 59 -4.63 4.31 -2.12
N ILE A 60 -4.88 3.23 -2.86
CA ILE A 60 -5.50 2.02 -2.32
C ILE A 60 -4.57 1.35 -1.30
N LEU A 61 -3.26 1.26 -1.61
CA LEU A 61 -2.27 0.71 -0.69
C LEU A 61 -2.13 1.55 0.58
N SER A 62 -2.12 2.89 0.46
CA SER A 62 -2.03 3.77 1.63
C SER A 62 -3.26 3.64 2.53
N LEU A 63 -4.47 3.58 1.97
CA LEU A 63 -5.70 3.33 2.72
C LEU A 63 -5.70 1.94 3.37
N SER A 64 -5.26 0.91 2.64
CA SER A 64 -5.19 -0.45 3.15
C SER A 64 -4.28 -0.55 4.38
N LEU A 65 -3.15 0.15 4.38
CA LEU A 65 -2.25 0.20 5.53
C LEU A 65 -2.89 0.83 6.76
N ILE A 66 -3.75 1.83 6.60
CA ILE A 66 -4.44 2.50 7.70
C ILE A 66 -5.51 1.58 8.31
N PHE A 67 -6.33 0.93 7.48
CA PHE A 67 -7.41 0.06 7.94
C PHE A 67 -6.92 -1.28 8.52
N THR A 68 -5.71 -1.72 8.18
CA THR A 68 -5.13 -2.97 8.68
C THR A 68 -4.33 -2.81 9.97
N ARG A 69 -4.04 -1.57 10.41
CA ARG A 69 -3.47 -1.35 11.73
C ARG A 69 -4.54 -1.67 12.78
N LYS A 70 -4.38 -2.82 13.43
CA LYS A 70 -5.03 -3.07 14.71
C LYS A 70 -4.14 -2.44 15.77
N ASP A 71 -4.68 -1.48 16.51
CA ASP A 71 -4.03 -1.03 17.73
C ASP A 71 -3.92 -2.27 18.63
N THR A 72 -2.70 -2.79 18.78
CA THR A 72 -2.42 -3.78 19.80
C THR A 72 -2.58 -3.04 21.13
N VAL A 73 -3.77 -3.12 21.71
CA VAL A 73 -4.00 -2.71 23.08
C VAL A 73 -3.12 -3.64 23.92
N VAL A 74 -1.93 -3.16 24.28
CA VAL A 74 -1.11 -3.82 25.29
C VAL A 74 -1.93 -3.74 26.56
N GLN A 75 -2.54 -4.86 26.96
CA GLN A 75 -3.22 -4.92 28.23
C GLN A 75 -2.16 -4.73 29.32
N MET A 76 -2.30 -3.66 30.10
CA MET A 76 -1.44 -3.47 31.26
C MET A 76 -1.68 -4.64 32.22
N PRO A 77 -0.61 -5.19 32.84
CA PRO A 77 -0.76 -6.19 33.88
C PRO A 77 -1.63 -5.64 35.03
N ASP A 78 -2.36 -6.51 35.69
CA ASP A 78 -3.10 -6.12 36.88
C ASP A 78 -2.16 -5.81 38.06
N ASN A 79 -2.66 -5.12 39.07
CA ASN A 79 -1.85 -4.72 40.24
C ASN A 79 -1.22 -5.93 40.94
N ALA A 80 -1.93 -7.06 41.00
CA ALA A 80 -1.43 -8.29 41.61
C ALA A 80 -0.23 -8.86 40.84
N ALA A 81 -0.26 -8.87 39.51
CA ALA A 81 0.86 -9.30 38.69
C ALA A 81 2.06 -8.34 38.83
N ILE A 82 1.81 -7.02 38.91
CA ILE A 82 2.86 -6.02 39.12
C ILE A 82 3.52 -6.22 40.49
N GLU A 83 2.73 -6.41 41.55
CA GLU A 83 3.24 -6.64 42.90
C GLU A 83 4.08 -7.92 42.98
N ASN A 84 3.57 -9.03 42.45
CA ASN A 84 4.33 -10.28 42.38
C ASN A 84 5.63 -10.13 41.59
N TYR A 85 5.60 -9.38 40.48
CA TYR A 85 6.82 -9.07 39.72
C TYR A 85 7.83 -8.28 40.57
N LEU A 86 7.40 -7.24 41.28
CA LEU A 86 8.29 -6.45 42.12
C LEU A 86 8.85 -7.22 43.32
N LEU A 87 8.07 -8.14 43.91
CA LEU A 87 8.49 -8.93 45.07
C LEU A 87 9.45 -10.06 44.70
N TYR A 88 9.17 -10.78 43.61
CA TYR A 88 9.93 -11.98 43.25
C TYR A 88 11.07 -11.71 42.26
N GLN A 89 11.03 -10.59 41.52
CA GLN A 89 12.06 -10.25 40.56
C GLN A 89 13.19 -9.46 41.25
N ALA A 90 14.27 -10.15 41.60
CA ALA A 90 15.42 -9.62 42.35
C ALA A 90 16.24 -8.51 41.63
N ASN A 91 15.81 -8.03 40.46
CA ASN A 91 16.56 -7.07 39.65
C ASN A 91 16.07 -5.61 39.83
N VAL A 92 15.12 -5.38 40.74
CA VAL A 92 14.66 -4.03 41.07
C VAL A 92 15.02 -3.75 42.53
N SER A 93 15.95 -2.84 42.75
CA SER A 93 16.32 -2.43 44.11
C SER A 93 15.39 -1.34 44.64
N SER A 94 15.32 -1.18 45.95
CA SER A 94 14.60 -0.06 46.59
C SER A 94 15.12 1.30 46.11
N TYR A 95 16.42 1.39 45.78
CA TYR A 95 17.01 2.59 45.20
C TYR A 95 16.43 2.88 43.80
N ASP A 96 16.32 1.87 42.95
CA ASP A 96 15.74 2.02 41.60
C ASP A 96 14.28 2.46 41.67
N LEU A 97 13.50 1.93 42.62
CA LEU A 97 12.12 2.35 42.85
C LEU A 97 12.05 3.83 43.25
N SER A 98 12.88 4.25 44.21
CA SER A 98 12.90 5.64 44.71
C SER A 98 13.23 6.67 43.61
N GLN A 99 14.10 6.31 42.68
CA GLN A 99 14.50 7.20 41.57
C GLN A 99 13.44 7.32 40.47
N ASN A 100 12.53 6.34 40.38
CA ASN A 100 11.44 6.35 39.41
C ASN A 100 10.13 6.93 39.99
N LEU A 101 10.10 7.29 41.28
CA LEU A 101 8.99 8.01 41.88
C LEU A 101 9.06 9.50 41.57
N SER A 102 7.96 10.07 41.11
CA SER A 102 7.86 11.51 40.87
C SER A 102 7.68 12.29 42.18
N LYS A 103 8.14 13.55 42.20
CA LYS A 103 7.94 14.46 43.35
C LYS A 103 6.47 14.60 43.76
N LYS A 104 5.55 14.47 42.80
CA LYS A 104 4.11 14.52 43.04
C LYS A 104 3.63 13.29 43.80
N GLU A 105 4.04 12.09 43.36
CA GLU A 105 3.68 10.83 44.03
C GLU A 105 4.23 10.78 45.46
N ILE A 106 5.47 11.24 45.67
CA ILE A 106 6.06 11.36 47.01
C ILE A 106 5.22 12.29 47.87
N SER A 107 4.86 13.48 47.35
CA SER A 107 4.03 14.44 48.10
C SER A 107 2.62 13.92 48.40
N ASP A 108 2.05 13.07 47.54
CA ASP A 108 0.74 12.46 47.76
C ASP A 108 0.83 11.32 48.79
N MET A 109 1.93 10.56 48.81
CA MET A 109 2.22 9.59 49.88
C MET A 109 2.41 10.28 51.23
N ASP A 110 3.18 11.37 51.30
CA ASP A 110 3.39 12.13 52.54
C ASP A 110 2.07 12.59 53.17
N LYS A 111 1.09 13.01 52.34
CA LYS A 111 -0.25 13.38 52.84
C LYS A 111 -1.02 12.18 53.38
N SER A 112 -0.84 10.99 52.80
CA SER A 112 -1.46 9.75 53.28
C SER A 112 -0.87 9.32 54.63
N PHE A 113 0.45 9.41 54.80
CA PHE A 113 1.12 9.10 56.06
C PHE A 113 0.78 10.07 57.19
N VAL A 114 0.48 11.34 56.86
CA VAL A 114 0.03 12.34 57.84
C VAL A 114 -1.47 12.20 58.15
N ALA A 115 -2.24 11.57 57.25
CA ALA A 115 -3.68 11.34 57.43
C ALA A 115 -4.00 10.06 58.23
N ASP A 116 -3.20 9.01 58.09
CA ASP A 116 -3.26 7.85 58.97
C ASP A 116 -2.45 8.15 60.25
N GLU A 117 -3.14 8.27 61.38
CA GLU A 117 -2.54 8.45 62.69
C GLU A 117 -1.75 7.18 63.04
N ILE A 118 -0.44 7.18 62.75
CA ILE A 118 0.45 6.08 63.15
C ILE A 118 0.37 5.95 64.67
N SER A 119 -0.05 4.79 65.17
CA SER A 119 -0.25 4.60 66.61
C SER A 119 1.09 4.61 67.35
N ASP A 120 1.11 5.20 68.55
CA ASP A 120 2.27 5.20 69.44
C ASP A 120 2.78 3.77 69.71
N GLU A 121 1.87 2.79 69.80
CA GLU A 121 2.19 1.37 69.97
C GLU A 121 3.02 0.81 68.79
N ALA A 122 2.67 1.18 67.55
CA ALA A 122 3.40 0.74 66.36
C ALA A 122 4.80 1.38 66.29
N ILE A 123 4.93 2.62 66.79
CA ILE A 123 6.21 3.32 66.90
C ILE A 123 7.08 2.65 67.97
N GLU A 124 6.52 2.34 69.14
CA GLU A 124 7.22 1.67 70.23
C GLU A 124 7.70 0.27 69.82
N GLU A 125 6.86 -0.51 69.13
CA GLU A 125 7.21 -1.84 68.63
C GLU A 125 8.32 -1.79 67.56
N TYR A 126 8.26 -0.83 66.63
CA TYR A 126 9.32 -0.63 65.64
C TYR A 126 10.66 -0.27 66.30
N LEU A 127 10.65 0.70 67.23
CA LEU A 127 11.86 1.15 67.92
C LEU A 127 12.43 0.08 68.87
N ALA A 128 11.59 -0.78 69.45
CA ALA A 128 12.03 -1.88 70.29
C ALA A 128 12.64 -3.04 69.49
N GLY A 129 12.21 -3.25 68.24
CA GLY A 129 12.76 -4.28 67.34
C GLY A 129 14.09 -3.91 66.70
N GLU A 130 14.44 -2.62 66.65
CA GLU A 130 15.70 -2.14 66.11
C GLU A 130 16.77 -2.12 67.22
N ASN A 131 17.84 -2.91 67.07
CA ASN A 131 19.00 -2.84 67.98
C ASN A 131 19.74 -1.51 67.74
N VAL A 132 19.26 -0.42 68.32
CA VAL A 132 19.97 0.85 68.36
C VAL A 132 21.22 0.64 69.20
N SER A 133 22.38 0.46 68.54
CA SER A 133 23.66 0.40 69.25
C SER A 133 24.00 1.80 69.77
N ILE A 134 23.56 2.08 71.00
CA ILE A 134 24.04 3.22 71.80
C ILE A 134 25.40 2.86 72.41
N TYR A 135 26.40 2.71 71.55
CA TYR A 135 27.81 2.72 71.94
C TYR A 135 28.61 3.44 70.85
N GLU A 136 29.02 4.66 71.19
CA GLU A 136 30.18 5.36 70.62
C GLU A 136 31.47 4.75 71.21
#